data_AF-A0A7W7U883-F1
#
_entry.id   AF-A0A7W7U883-F1
#
_cell.length_a   1.000
_cell.length_b   1.000
_cell.length_c   1.000
_cell.angle_alpha   90.00
_cell.angle_beta   90.00
_cell.angle_gamma   90.00
#
_symmetry.space_group_name_H-M   'P 1'
#
loop_
_entity.id
_entity.type
_entity.pdbx_description
1 polymer ?
#
loop_
_entity_poly.entity_id
_entity_poly.type
_entity_poly.pdbx_seq_one_letter_code
_entity_poly.pdbx_strand_id
1 'polypeptide(L)'
;MSEKTMPILPCRTIQPVLDFYTTLGFEVTFQQKSPSPYAVVQCGGIQLHFFGMKHYEPTASFSTCIVQTDDIDGLHETFRTRLKAAYGRVPNRGLPRIGPLKNASHGVRQFLMTDPGGNCIRIGQQMSDDQHHRPAPKGTFARAVHHASLLADSKEDLTGAAQIIDRALRLRDERPTPVELLRLLVLRADVATRLGDGDAAMSALAAATAVHLTAEEKESVHDDLKRLTQLLD
;
A
#
# COMPACT_ATOMS: atom_id res chain seq x y z
N MET A 1 27.08 13.37 18.38
CA MET A 1 26.77 14.17 17.19
C MET A 1 25.40 13.72 16.69
N SER A 2 24.65 14.58 16.01
CA SER A 2 23.32 14.24 15.46
C SER A 2 23.34 14.46 13.96
N GLU A 3 23.67 13.40 13.24
CA GLU A 3 23.61 13.32 11.79
C GLU A 3 22.20 12.92 11.34
N LYS A 4 21.75 13.45 10.20
CA LYS A 4 20.48 13.09 9.57
C LYS A 4 20.68 12.83 8.08
N THR A 5 20.00 11.81 7.56
CA THR A 5 19.92 11.52 6.13
C THR A 5 18.55 11.95 5.62
N MET A 6 18.51 12.73 4.55
CA MET A 6 17.26 13.23 3.95
C MET A 6 17.20 12.79 2.48
N PRO A 7 16.14 12.07 2.06
CA PRO A 7 15.97 11.74 0.65
C PRO A 7 15.61 12.99 -0.15
N ILE A 8 16.18 13.10 -1.36
CA ILE A 8 15.83 14.13 -2.34
C ILE A 8 15.23 13.42 -3.55
N LEU A 9 13.93 13.62 -3.75
CA LEU A 9 13.10 12.84 -4.66
C LEU A 9 12.81 13.64 -5.95
N PRO A 10 12.88 13.02 -7.14
CA PRO A 10 12.58 13.67 -8.40
C PRO A 10 11.07 13.92 -8.55
N CYS A 11 10.73 14.98 -9.27
CA CYS A 11 9.38 15.18 -9.79
C CYS A 11 9.45 15.98 -11.10
N ARG A 12 8.43 15.84 -11.94
CA ARG A 12 8.34 16.68 -13.16
C ARG A 12 8.07 18.14 -12.81
N THR A 13 7.18 18.37 -11.85
CA THR A 13 6.74 19.68 -11.38
C THR A 13 6.53 19.64 -9.87
N ILE A 14 6.99 20.66 -9.15
CA ILE A 14 6.95 20.73 -7.67
C ILE A 14 5.53 20.90 -7.12
N GLN A 15 4.68 21.71 -7.75
CA GLN A 15 3.39 22.11 -7.15
C GLN A 15 2.45 20.93 -6.86
N PRO A 16 2.20 19.98 -7.79
CA PRO A 16 1.34 18.83 -7.49
C PRO A 16 1.84 17.96 -6.34
N VAL A 17 3.17 17.88 -6.16
CA VAL A 17 3.78 17.17 -5.03
C VAL A 17 3.49 17.90 -3.73
N LEU A 18 3.68 19.23 -3.68
CA LEU A 18 3.36 20.02 -2.50
C LEU A 18 1.88 19.93 -2.12
N ASP A 19 0.97 20.05 -3.08
CA ASP A 19 -0.47 19.95 -2.82
C ASP A 19 -0.84 18.60 -2.20
N PHE A 20 -0.22 17.50 -2.68
CA PHE A 20 -0.41 16.16 -2.13
C PHE A 20 0.12 16.04 -0.70
N TYR A 21 1.36 16.46 -0.44
CA TYR A 21 1.93 16.35 0.91
C TYR A 21 1.23 17.28 1.91
N THR A 22 0.85 18.49 1.52
CA THR A 22 0.05 19.37 2.37
C THR A 22 -1.34 18.80 2.65
N THR A 23 -1.96 18.12 1.68
CA THR A 23 -3.21 17.36 1.92
C THR A 23 -3.02 16.33 3.04
N LEU A 24 -1.89 15.62 3.06
CA LEU A 24 -1.55 14.64 4.10
C LEU A 24 -1.22 15.27 5.47
N GLY A 25 -1.14 16.60 5.55
CA GLY A 25 -0.80 17.33 6.78
C GLY A 25 0.69 17.63 6.94
N PHE A 26 1.47 17.57 5.85
CA PHE A 26 2.85 18.07 5.87
C PHE A 26 2.87 19.59 5.70
N GLU A 27 3.81 20.22 6.37
CA GLU A 27 4.12 21.64 6.21
C GLU A 27 5.18 21.81 5.12
N VAL A 28 5.03 22.84 4.29
CA VAL A 28 6.08 23.24 3.33
C VAL A 28 7.07 24.13 4.05
N THR A 29 8.26 23.62 4.33
CA THR A 29 9.30 24.36 5.09
C THR A 29 10.25 25.14 4.19
N PHE A 30 10.31 24.80 2.90
CA PHE A 30 11.08 25.54 1.91
C PHE A 30 10.51 25.33 0.50
N GLN A 31 10.53 26.38 -0.33
CA GLN A 31 10.19 26.30 -1.74
C GLN A 31 11.01 27.29 -2.56
N GLN A 32 11.65 26.80 -3.62
CA GLN A 32 12.34 27.59 -4.64
C GLN A 32 11.73 27.25 -6.01
N LYS A 33 11.35 28.29 -6.77
CA LYS A 33 10.79 28.12 -8.13
C LYS A 33 11.84 28.19 -9.24
N SER A 34 12.88 29.01 -9.06
CA SER A 34 13.91 29.31 -10.08
C SER A 34 15.23 29.67 -9.38
N PRO A 35 16.41 29.41 -10.00
CA PRO A 35 16.61 28.72 -11.28
C PRO A 35 16.43 27.19 -11.19
N SER A 36 16.50 26.62 -9.99
CA SER A 36 16.34 25.18 -9.75
C SER A 36 15.08 24.95 -8.91
N PRO A 37 14.00 24.37 -9.49
CA PRO A 37 12.80 24.05 -8.74
C PRO A 37 13.11 23.05 -7.62
N TYR A 38 12.85 23.45 -6.38
CA TYR A 38 13.17 22.66 -5.19
C TYR A 38 12.14 22.92 -4.11
N ALA A 39 11.82 21.91 -3.31
CA ALA A 39 10.98 22.12 -2.14
C ALA A 39 11.27 21.11 -1.03
N VAL A 40 10.87 21.47 0.18
CA VAL A 40 10.99 20.64 1.38
C VAL A 40 9.65 20.61 2.07
N VAL A 41 9.23 19.41 2.46
CA VAL A 41 8.03 19.19 3.28
C VAL A 41 8.40 18.44 4.54
N GLN A 42 7.70 18.73 5.63
CA GLN A 42 7.94 18.11 6.93
C GLN A 42 6.63 17.73 7.63
N CYS A 43 6.61 16.55 8.27
CA CYS A 43 5.55 16.12 9.16
C CYS A 43 6.17 15.32 10.32
N GLY A 44 6.13 15.86 11.53
CA GLY A 44 6.85 15.28 12.67
C GLY A 44 8.34 15.09 12.37
N GLY A 45 8.83 13.86 12.51
CA GLY A 45 10.21 13.48 12.18
C GLY A 45 10.48 13.21 10.68
N ILE A 46 9.45 13.21 9.84
CA ILE A 46 9.56 12.94 8.40
C ILE A 46 9.93 14.23 7.68
N GLN A 47 11.06 14.24 6.98
CA GLN A 47 11.49 15.34 6.13
C GLN A 47 11.82 14.81 4.72
N LEU A 48 11.12 15.33 3.72
CA LEU A 48 11.29 14.92 2.32
C LEU A 48 11.61 16.14 1.46
N HIS A 49 12.62 15.99 0.62
CA HIS A 49 13.05 17.03 -0.31
C HIS A 49 12.65 16.62 -1.73
N PHE A 50 12.39 17.61 -2.58
CA PHE A 50 12.00 17.39 -3.97
C PHE A 50 12.75 18.31 -4.91
N PHE A 51 13.09 17.81 -6.09
CA PHE A 51 13.67 18.62 -7.16
C PHE A 51 12.93 18.42 -8.48
N GLY A 52 12.83 19.50 -9.27
CA GLY A 52 12.19 19.47 -10.58
C GLY A 52 13.11 18.92 -11.67
N MET A 53 12.60 17.99 -12.47
CA MET A 53 13.28 17.40 -13.63
C MET A 53 12.36 17.41 -14.85
N LYS A 54 12.68 18.25 -15.86
CA LYS A 54 11.78 18.59 -16.97
C LYS A 54 11.26 17.40 -17.79
N HIS A 55 12.11 16.41 -18.04
CA HIS A 55 11.79 15.23 -18.87
C HIS A 55 11.55 13.97 -18.03
N TYR A 56 11.15 14.14 -16.77
CA TYR A 56 10.86 13.04 -15.88
C TYR A 56 9.47 12.47 -16.13
N GLU A 57 9.36 11.15 -16.23
CA GLU A 57 8.11 10.42 -16.37
C GLU A 57 7.74 9.75 -15.04
N PRO A 58 6.78 10.32 -14.26
CA PRO A 58 6.38 9.79 -12.96
C PRO A 58 5.99 8.31 -12.99
N THR A 59 5.35 7.86 -14.06
CA THR A 59 4.87 6.47 -14.16
C THR A 59 6.00 5.44 -14.37
N ALA A 60 7.20 5.89 -14.75
CA ALA A 60 8.41 5.08 -14.90
C ALA A 60 9.43 5.29 -13.77
N SER A 61 9.00 5.92 -12.67
CA SER A 61 9.84 6.21 -11.50
C SER A 61 10.30 4.95 -10.78
N PHE A 62 11.61 4.83 -10.53
CA PHE A 62 12.19 3.88 -9.57
C PHE A 62 12.50 4.53 -8.22
N SER A 63 12.15 5.80 -8.04
CA SER A 63 12.49 6.57 -6.85
C SER A 63 11.74 6.06 -5.63
N THR A 64 12.46 5.80 -4.55
CA THR A 64 11.89 5.31 -3.30
C THR A 64 12.69 5.77 -2.09
N CYS A 65 12.03 5.85 -0.94
CA CYS A 65 12.68 5.97 0.36
C CYS A 65 11.92 5.17 1.43
N ILE A 66 12.56 4.97 2.57
CA ILE A 66 11.97 4.31 3.72
C ILE A 66 11.73 5.35 4.81
N VAL A 67 10.53 5.32 5.39
CA VAL A 67 10.18 6.05 6.61
C VAL A 67 9.91 5.01 7.69
N GLN A 68 10.60 5.14 8.82
CA GLN A 68 10.37 4.32 10.00
C GLN A 68 9.51 5.07 11.01
N THR A 69 8.56 4.37 11.62
CA THR A 69 7.68 4.91 12.65
C THR A 69 7.33 3.82 13.66
N ASP A 70 6.95 4.25 14.87
CA ASP A 70 6.40 3.45 15.95
C ASP A 70 4.85 3.48 16.00
N ASP A 71 4.21 4.32 15.18
CA ASP A 71 2.76 4.43 15.03
C ASP A 71 2.34 4.30 13.56
N ILE A 72 2.58 3.13 12.97
CA ILE A 72 2.24 2.89 11.56
C ILE A 72 0.72 2.91 11.31
N ASP A 73 -0.07 2.40 12.25
CA ASP A 73 -1.53 2.33 12.15
C ASP A 73 -2.17 3.72 12.22
N GLY A 74 -1.74 4.57 13.17
CA GLY A 74 -2.23 5.94 13.29
C GLY A 74 -1.82 6.82 12.10
N LEU A 75 -0.59 6.65 11.61
CA LEU A 75 -0.11 7.38 10.43
C LEU A 75 -0.87 6.98 9.16
N HIS A 76 -1.08 5.68 8.94
CA HIS A 76 -1.86 5.17 7.81
C HIS A 76 -3.29 5.72 7.81
N GLU A 77 -3.95 5.69 8.97
CA GLU A 77 -5.34 6.13 9.05
C GLU A 77 -5.50 7.65 8.92
N THR A 78 -4.55 8.41 9.46
CA THR A 78 -4.48 9.86 9.26
C THR A 78 -4.38 10.21 7.78
N PHE A 79 -3.48 9.55 7.04
CA PHE A 79 -3.29 9.79 5.61
C PHE A 79 -4.53 9.42 4.81
N ARG A 80 -5.11 8.25 5.06
CA ARG A 80 -6.34 7.81 4.38
C ARG A 80 -7.51 8.75 4.62
N THR A 81 -7.74 9.15 5.86
CA THR A 81 -8.82 10.07 6.23
C THR A 81 -8.68 11.42 5.51
N ARG A 82 -7.47 11.99 5.51
CA ARG A 82 -7.19 13.26 4.83
C ARG A 82 -7.35 13.16 3.31
N LEU A 83 -6.86 12.07 2.71
CA LEU A 83 -7.05 11.83 1.28
C LEU A 83 -8.53 11.65 0.92
N LYS A 84 -9.30 10.90 1.73
CA LYS A 84 -10.74 10.72 1.52
C LYS A 84 -11.47 12.07 1.62
N ALA A 85 -11.11 12.91 2.59
CA ALA A 85 -11.70 14.24 2.75
C ALA A 85 -11.38 15.18 1.56
N ALA A 86 -10.14 15.14 1.05
CA ALA A 86 -9.70 16.03 -0.03
C ALA A 86 -10.14 15.57 -1.43
N TYR A 87 -10.15 14.26 -1.68
CA TYR A 87 -10.41 13.69 -3.01
C TYR A 87 -11.77 13.00 -3.12
N GLY A 88 -12.57 12.98 -2.04
CA GLY A 88 -13.83 12.24 -1.94
C GLY A 88 -13.68 10.73 -1.87
N ARG A 89 -12.44 10.22 -2.01
CA ARG A 89 -12.09 8.79 -1.97
C ARG A 89 -10.62 8.60 -1.61
N VAL A 90 -10.25 7.40 -1.18
CA VAL A 90 -8.83 7.04 -1.00
C VAL A 90 -8.25 6.59 -2.35
N PRO A 91 -7.25 7.28 -2.92
CA PRO A 91 -6.68 6.89 -4.20
C PRO A 91 -5.88 5.59 -4.05
N ASN A 92 -6.26 4.56 -4.80
CA ASN A 92 -5.67 3.22 -4.74
C ASN A 92 -5.08 2.74 -6.07
N ARG A 93 -5.20 3.55 -7.13
CA ARG A 93 -4.74 3.25 -8.50
C ARG A 93 -4.14 4.51 -9.13
N GLY A 94 -3.13 4.31 -9.96
CA GLY A 94 -2.45 5.41 -10.65
C GLY A 94 -1.56 6.23 -9.71
N LEU A 95 -1.43 7.51 -10.01
CA LEU A 95 -0.69 8.48 -9.21
C LEU A 95 -1.61 9.65 -8.82
N PRO A 96 -1.64 10.07 -7.54
CA PRO A 96 -1.04 9.37 -6.39
C PRO A 96 -1.81 8.09 -6.03
N ARG A 97 -1.25 7.24 -5.17
CA ARG A 97 -1.94 6.09 -4.57
C ARG A 97 -1.42 5.76 -3.17
N ILE A 98 -2.27 5.16 -2.34
CA ILE A 98 -1.91 4.58 -1.04
C ILE A 98 -2.40 3.12 -0.96
N GLY A 99 -1.48 2.23 -0.59
CA GLY A 99 -1.73 0.79 -0.45
C GLY A 99 -2.33 0.40 0.91
N PRO A 100 -2.76 -0.87 1.04
CA PRO A 100 -3.22 -1.40 2.31
C PRO A 100 -2.07 -1.52 3.31
N LEU A 101 -2.40 -1.37 4.60
CA LEU A 101 -1.51 -1.66 5.72
C LEU A 101 -1.50 -3.17 5.95
N LYS A 102 -0.31 -3.76 6.07
CA LYS A 102 -0.15 -5.19 6.27
C LYS A 102 1.18 -5.55 6.93
N ASN A 103 1.25 -6.77 7.44
CA ASN A 103 2.48 -7.38 7.88
C ASN A 103 3.20 -8.01 6.68
N ALA A 104 4.35 -7.46 6.31
CA ALA A 104 5.16 -8.02 5.24
C ALA A 104 5.91 -9.28 5.69
N SER A 105 6.27 -10.13 4.73
CA SER A 105 6.97 -11.39 5.01
C SER A 105 8.37 -11.23 5.59
N HIS A 106 8.95 -10.02 5.54
CA HIS A 106 10.27 -9.68 6.10
C HIS A 106 10.18 -8.96 7.46
N GLY A 107 9.11 -9.19 8.24
CA GLY A 107 9.04 -8.74 9.64
C GLY A 107 8.75 -7.25 9.83
N VAL A 108 8.16 -6.57 8.84
CA VAL A 108 7.82 -5.15 8.90
C VAL A 108 6.32 -4.97 8.66
N ARG A 109 5.62 -4.27 9.56
CA ARG A 109 4.27 -3.78 9.31
C ARG A 109 4.37 -2.51 8.49
N GLN A 110 3.82 -2.49 7.28
CA GLN A 110 4.04 -1.39 6.35
C GLN A 110 2.85 -1.13 5.43
N PHE A 111 2.81 0.09 4.92
CA PHE A 111 2.03 0.46 3.74
C PHE A 111 2.93 1.20 2.75
N LEU A 112 2.52 1.19 1.49
CA LEU A 112 3.21 1.90 0.41
C LEU A 112 2.37 3.11 -0.01
N MET A 113 3.03 4.23 -0.23
CA MET A 113 2.41 5.44 -0.75
C MET A 113 3.20 5.91 -1.96
N THR A 114 2.54 6.18 -3.08
CA THR A 114 3.18 6.78 -4.25
C THR A 114 2.60 8.16 -4.49
N ASP A 115 3.48 9.16 -4.50
CA ASP A 115 3.10 10.56 -4.70
C ASP A 115 2.79 10.87 -6.18
N PRO A 116 2.34 12.09 -6.54
CA PRO A 116 2.13 12.49 -7.94
C PRO A 116 3.42 12.53 -8.78
N GLY A 117 4.58 12.60 -8.14
CA GLY A 117 5.88 12.47 -8.77
C GLY A 117 6.26 11.02 -9.10
N GLY A 118 5.49 10.02 -8.65
CA GLY A 118 5.85 8.61 -8.83
C GLY A 118 6.85 8.11 -7.78
N ASN A 119 7.15 8.88 -6.75
CA ASN A 119 8.05 8.46 -5.68
C ASN A 119 7.33 7.50 -4.74
N CYS A 120 7.88 6.30 -4.56
CA CYS A 120 7.33 5.30 -3.66
C CYS A 120 7.91 5.45 -2.25
N ILE A 121 7.11 5.96 -1.32
CA ILE A 121 7.45 6.08 0.09
C ILE A 121 7.02 4.79 0.80
N ARG A 122 8.00 4.06 1.32
CA ARG A 122 7.80 2.81 2.05
C ARG A 122 7.77 3.13 3.55
N ILE A 123 6.58 3.12 4.14
CA ILE A 123 6.40 3.56 5.53
C ILE A 123 6.19 2.30 6.37
N GLY A 124 7.04 2.07 7.35
CA GLY A 124 7.03 0.82 8.10
C GLY A 124 7.43 0.93 9.56
N GLN A 125 6.89 0.01 10.34
CA GLN A 125 7.24 -0.26 11.73
C GLN A 125 7.85 -1.65 11.81
N GLN A 126 9.04 -1.73 12.41
CA GLN A 126 9.75 -2.98 12.54
C GLN A 126 9.09 -3.85 13.62
N MET A 127 8.75 -5.09 13.28
CA MET A 127 8.09 -6.05 14.17
C MET A 127 9.05 -7.14 14.65
N SER A 128 10.22 -7.27 14.02
CA SER A 128 11.25 -8.26 14.32
C SER A 128 12.63 -7.75 13.91
N ASP A 129 13.66 -8.20 14.61
CA ASP A 129 15.05 -7.94 14.23
C ASP A 129 15.49 -8.76 13.00
N ASP A 130 14.79 -9.86 12.69
CA ASP A 130 15.05 -10.66 11.49
C ASP A 130 14.34 -10.06 10.27
N GLN A 131 15.14 -9.49 9.37
CA GLN A 131 14.67 -8.88 8.13
C GLN A 131 14.64 -9.86 6.95
N HIS A 132 14.95 -11.14 7.15
CA HIS A 132 14.81 -12.13 6.10
C HIS A 132 13.33 -12.40 5.80
N HIS A 133 13.04 -12.66 4.52
CA HIS A 133 11.73 -13.15 4.15
C HIS A 133 11.48 -14.51 4.82
N ARG A 134 10.39 -14.58 5.59
CA ARG A 134 9.87 -15.85 6.10
C ARG A 134 9.62 -16.81 4.93
N PRO A 135 9.92 -18.10 5.09
CA PRO A 135 9.65 -19.08 4.05
C PRO A 135 8.15 -19.10 3.72
N ALA A 136 7.85 -19.39 2.46
CA ALA A 136 6.47 -19.53 2.03
C ALA A 136 5.76 -20.62 2.87
N PRO A 137 4.48 -20.41 3.25
CA PRO A 137 3.69 -21.44 3.93
C PRO A 137 3.63 -22.74 3.12
N LYS A 138 3.48 -23.88 3.80
CA LYS A 138 3.39 -25.20 3.16
C LYS A 138 2.00 -25.47 2.56
N GLY A 139 0.93 -24.98 3.20
CA GLY A 139 -0.45 -25.20 2.77
C GLY A 139 -0.77 -24.52 1.44
N THR A 140 -1.58 -25.16 0.60
CA THR A 140 -1.88 -24.71 -0.78
C THR A 140 -2.39 -23.27 -0.83
N PHE A 141 -3.42 -22.96 -0.05
CA PHE A 141 -4.09 -21.66 -0.05
C PHE A 141 -3.26 -20.57 0.65
N ALA A 142 -2.70 -20.87 1.82
CA ALA A 142 -1.77 -19.98 2.50
C ALA A 142 -0.56 -19.60 1.61
N ARG A 143 -0.03 -20.55 0.83
CA ARG A 143 1.04 -20.29 -0.15
C ARG A 143 0.56 -19.43 -1.32
N ALA A 144 -0.66 -19.65 -1.80
CA ALA A 144 -1.26 -18.82 -2.85
C ALA A 144 -1.41 -17.36 -2.39
N VAL A 145 -1.94 -17.13 -1.18
CA VAL A 145 -2.03 -15.78 -0.58
C VAL A 145 -0.63 -15.16 -0.49
N HIS A 146 0.34 -15.88 0.06
CA HIS A 146 1.72 -15.38 0.20
C HIS A 146 2.33 -14.92 -1.13
N HIS A 147 2.26 -15.73 -2.19
CA HIS A 147 2.82 -15.37 -3.48
C HIS A 147 2.03 -14.27 -4.17
N ALA A 148 0.69 -14.29 -4.10
CA ALA A 148 -0.13 -13.24 -4.69
C ALA A 148 0.12 -11.88 -4.04
N SER A 149 0.27 -11.80 -2.72
CA SER A 149 0.65 -10.56 -2.04
C SER A 149 2.04 -10.07 -2.49
N LEU A 150 3.03 -10.95 -2.60
CA LEU A 150 4.36 -10.57 -3.10
C LEU A 150 4.31 -10.02 -4.53
N LEU A 151 3.54 -10.63 -5.42
CA LEU A 151 3.37 -10.11 -6.79
C LEU A 151 2.69 -8.74 -6.78
N ALA A 152 1.58 -8.60 -6.06
CA ALA A 152 0.80 -7.36 -6.02
C ALA A 152 1.58 -6.18 -5.40
N ASP A 153 2.44 -6.45 -4.41
CA ASP A 153 3.03 -5.41 -3.58
C ASP A 153 4.52 -5.15 -3.86
N SER A 154 5.28 -6.17 -4.23
CA SER A 154 6.71 -6.02 -4.50
C SER A 154 7.02 -5.89 -5.99
N LYS A 155 6.27 -6.58 -6.85
CA LYS A 155 6.49 -6.55 -8.31
C LYS A 155 5.48 -5.67 -9.05
N GLU A 156 4.48 -5.17 -8.34
CA GLU A 156 3.31 -4.50 -8.91
C GLU A 156 2.63 -5.31 -10.05
N ASP A 157 2.80 -6.64 -10.02
CA ASP A 157 2.20 -7.57 -10.98
C ASP A 157 0.82 -8.01 -10.49
N LEU A 158 -0.15 -7.12 -10.73
CA LEU A 158 -1.54 -7.34 -10.33
C LEU A 158 -2.20 -8.49 -11.11
N THR A 159 -1.88 -8.62 -12.39
CA THR A 159 -2.44 -9.69 -13.24
C THR A 159 -1.96 -11.06 -12.77
N GLY A 160 -0.66 -11.21 -12.50
CA GLY A 160 -0.11 -12.44 -11.94
C GLY A 160 -0.69 -12.77 -10.57
N ALA A 161 -0.88 -11.76 -9.70
CA ALA A 161 -1.53 -11.94 -8.41
C ALA A 161 -2.96 -12.48 -8.56
N ALA A 162 -3.77 -11.88 -9.45
CA ALA A 162 -5.14 -12.34 -9.72
C ALA A 162 -5.17 -13.79 -10.23
N GLN A 163 -4.27 -14.14 -11.16
CA GLN A 163 -4.20 -15.50 -11.71
C GLN A 163 -3.88 -16.56 -10.65
N ILE A 164 -2.96 -16.27 -9.72
CA ILE A 164 -2.64 -17.18 -8.62
C ILE A 164 -3.87 -17.42 -7.73
N ILE A 165 -4.59 -16.34 -7.38
CA ILE A 165 -5.76 -16.43 -6.51
C ILE A 165 -6.90 -17.19 -7.22
N ASP A 166 -7.18 -16.85 -8.48
CA ASP A 166 -8.24 -17.49 -9.26
C ASP A 166 -7.95 -18.97 -9.51
N ARG A 167 -6.68 -19.36 -9.62
CA ARG A 167 -6.28 -20.77 -9.69
C ARG A 167 -6.54 -21.49 -8.36
N ALA A 168 -6.19 -20.87 -7.23
CA ALA A 168 -6.43 -21.46 -5.91
C ALA A 168 -7.93 -21.66 -5.65
N LEU A 169 -8.76 -20.63 -5.92
CA LEU A 169 -10.21 -20.68 -5.70
C LEU A 169 -10.95 -21.70 -6.59
N ARG A 170 -10.33 -22.17 -7.69
CA ARG A 170 -10.92 -23.17 -8.61
C ARG A 170 -10.55 -24.62 -8.27
N LEU A 171 -9.71 -24.87 -7.28
CA LEU A 171 -9.37 -26.23 -6.86
C LEU A 171 -10.63 -26.96 -6.36
N ARG A 172 -10.79 -28.23 -6.78
CA ARG A 172 -11.95 -29.07 -6.44
C ARG A 172 -11.65 -30.10 -5.36
N ASP A 173 -10.40 -30.58 -5.31
CA ASP A 173 -9.98 -31.68 -4.44
C ASP A 173 -9.58 -31.22 -3.03
N GLU A 174 -9.40 -29.91 -2.85
CA GLU A 174 -9.03 -29.27 -1.58
C GLU A 174 -9.89 -28.01 -1.41
N ARG A 175 -10.27 -27.68 -0.17
CA ARG A 175 -11.03 -26.45 0.12
C ARG A 175 -10.28 -25.60 1.15
N PRO A 176 -10.27 -24.27 0.98
CA PRO A 176 -9.68 -23.39 1.97
C PRO A 176 -10.50 -23.43 3.26
N THR A 177 -9.82 -23.25 4.38
CA THR A 177 -10.50 -22.88 5.65
C THR A 177 -11.24 -21.55 5.49
N PRO A 178 -12.23 -21.22 6.34
CA PRO A 178 -12.91 -19.93 6.29
C PRO A 178 -11.94 -18.73 6.33
N VAL A 179 -10.89 -18.81 7.15
CA VAL A 179 -9.83 -17.80 7.24
C VAL A 179 -9.05 -17.65 5.93
N GLU A 180 -8.63 -18.77 5.31
CA GLU A 180 -7.91 -18.73 4.04
C GLU A 180 -8.79 -18.24 2.89
N LEU A 181 -10.08 -18.62 2.90
CA LEU A 181 -11.05 -18.18 1.92
C LEU A 181 -11.25 -16.66 1.99
N LEU A 182 -11.43 -16.11 3.19
CA LEU A 182 -11.55 -14.66 3.37
C LEU A 182 -10.30 -13.96 2.83
N ARG A 183 -9.10 -14.40 3.22
CA ARG A 183 -7.83 -13.80 2.76
C ARG A 183 -7.69 -13.80 1.24
N LEU A 184 -8.02 -14.91 0.59
CA LEU A 184 -8.02 -15.00 -0.88
C LEU A 184 -9.00 -14.01 -1.50
N LEU A 185 -10.23 -13.94 -1.00
CA LEU A 185 -11.28 -13.10 -1.56
C LEU A 185 -11.02 -11.60 -1.33
N VAL A 186 -10.56 -11.21 -0.14
CA VAL A 186 -10.17 -9.82 0.16
C VAL A 186 -8.99 -9.39 -0.72
N LEU A 187 -7.96 -10.24 -0.85
CA LEU A 187 -6.84 -9.94 -1.74
C LEU A 187 -7.28 -9.87 -3.21
N ARG A 188 -8.20 -10.74 -3.64
CA ARG A 188 -8.73 -10.71 -5.01
C ARG A 188 -9.53 -9.45 -5.29
N ALA A 189 -10.35 -9.00 -4.34
CA ALA A 189 -11.10 -7.77 -4.44
C ALA A 189 -10.17 -6.54 -4.52
N ASP A 190 -9.13 -6.50 -3.68
CA ASP A 190 -8.10 -5.46 -3.72
C ASP A 190 -7.42 -5.38 -5.09
N VAL A 191 -6.93 -6.52 -5.58
CA VAL A 191 -6.25 -6.62 -6.89
C VAL A 191 -7.19 -6.24 -8.03
N ALA A 192 -8.44 -6.71 -8.02
CA ALA A 192 -9.45 -6.35 -9.02
C ALA A 192 -9.69 -4.83 -9.07
N THR A 193 -9.83 -4.21 -7.89
CA THR A 193 -10.03 -2.77 -7.75
C THR A 193 -8.85 -1.99 -8.34
N ARG A 194 -7.63 -2.42 -8.05
CA ARG A 194 -6.40 -1.81 -8.57
C ARG A 194 -6.24 -2.00 -10.08
N LEU A 195 -6.72 -3.11 -10.63
CA LEU A 195 -6.79 -3.36 -12.08
C LEU A 195 -7.91 -2.55 -12.77
N GLY A 196 -8.93 -2.12 -12.04
CA GLY A 196 -10.13 -1.52 -12.62
C GLY A 196 -11.16 -2.55 -13.12
N ASP A 197 -11.04 -3.80 -12.69
CA ASP A 197 -11.98 -4.88 -12.97
C ASP A 197 -13.13 -4.84 -11.95
N GLY A 198 -14.14 -4.01 -12.23
CA GLY A 198 -15.25 -3.76 -11.31
C GLY A 198 -16.11 -4.98 -11.02
N ASP A 199 -16.36 -5.82 -12.04
CA ASP A 199 -17.18 -7.02 -11.90
C ASP A 199 -16.50 -8.04 -11.01
N ALA A 200 -15.20 -8.30 -11.22
CA ALA A 200 -14.45 -9.20 -10.35
C ALA A 200 -14.29 -8.65 -8.94
N ALA A 201 -14.15 -7.31 -8.79
CA ALA A 201 -14.09 -6.68 -7.48
C ALA A 201 -15.40 -6.90 -6.72
N MET A 202 -16.54 -6.59 -7.33
CA MET A 202 -17.86 -6.77 -6.73
C MET A 202 -18.14 -8.24 -6.39
N SER A 203 -17.81 -9.16 -7.29
CA SER A 203 -18.00 -10.60 -7.05
C SER A 203 -17.15 -11.10 -5.88
N ALA A 204 -15.88 -10.68 -5.80
CA ALA A 204 -14.99 -11.07 -4.72
C ALA A 204 -15.41 -10.46 -3.37
N LEU A 205 -15.87 -9.20 -3.36
CA LEU A 205 -16.40 -8.54 -2.16
C LEU A 205 -17.65 -9.24 -1.64
N ALA A 206 -18.61 -9.52 -2.52
CA ALA A 206 -19.84 -10.24 -2.14
C ALA A 206 -19.53 -11.62 -1.54
N ALA A 207 -18.60 -12.35 -2.15
CA ALA A 207 -18.15 -13.63 -1.64
C ALA A 207 -17.41 -13.50 -0.29
N ALA A 208 -16.55 -12.47 -0.12
CA ALA A 208 -15.81 -12.23 1.11
C ALA A 208 -16.76 -11.92 2.28
N THR A 209 -17.78 -11.09 2.06
CA THR A 209 -18.79 -10.74 3.07
C THR A 209 -19.65 -11.94 3.49
N ALA A 210 -19.83 -12.92 2.60
CA ALA A 210 -20.58 -14.14 2.89
C ALA A 210 -19.78 -15.19 3.70
N VAL A 211 -18.48 -14.98 3.95
CA VAL A 211 -17.67 -15.92 4.75
C VAL A 211 -18.07 -15.84 6.22
N HIS A 212 -18.53 -16.97 6.76
CA HIS A 212 -18.82 -17.09 8.19
C HIS A 212 -17.54 -17.41 8.98
N LEU A 213 -17.23 -16.56 9.95
CA LEU A 213 -16.10 -16.70 10.85
C LEU A 213 -16.55 -16.70 12.31
N THR A 214 -15.92 -17.53 13.12
CA THR A 214 -16.00 -17.49 14.59
C THR A 214 -15.35 -16.22 15.14
N ALA A 215 -15.55 -15.92 16.43
CA ALA A 215 -14.93 -14.76 17.07
C ALA A 215 -13.38 -14.84 17.06
N GLU A 216 -12.83 -16.03 17.31
CA GLU A 216 -11.38 -16.27 17.28
C GLU A 216 -10.82 -16.11 15.87
N GLU A 217 -11.51 -16.65 14.86
CA GLU A 217 -11.08 -16.48 13.47
C GLU A 217 -11.12 -15.02 13.03
N LYS A 218 -12.13 -14.24 13.43
CA LYS A 218 -12.21 -12.80 13.15
C LYS A 218 -11.02 -12.04 13.70
N GLU A 219 -10.59 -12.37 14.92
CA GLU A 219 -9.40 -11.76 15.52
C GLU A 219 -8.14 -12.07 14.70
N SER A 220 -8.00 -13.32 14.23
CA SER A 220 -6.85 -13.75 13.42
C SER A 220 -6.75 -13.09 12.03
N VAL A 221 -7.84 -12.48 11.55
CA VAL A 221 -7.96 -11.83 10.22
C VAL A 221 -8.41 -10.37 10.37
N HIS A 222 -8.12 -9.73 11.49
CA HIS A 222 -8.51 -8.35 11.78
C HIS A 222 -8.12 -7.37 10.64
N ASP A 223 -6.88 -7.44 10.16
CA ASP A 223 -6.39 -6.59 9.06
C ASP A 223 -7.14 -6.86 7.75
N ASP A 224 -7.47 -8.13 7.45
CA ASP A 224 -8.21 -8.51 6.26
C ASP A 224 -9.66 -7.99 6.30
N LEU A 225 -10.31 -8.05 7.48
CA LEU A 225 -11.64 -7.49 7.70
C LEU A 225 -11.64 -5.96 7.62
N LYS A 226 -10.61 -5.31 8.20
CA LYS A 226 -10.42 -3.86 8.05
C LYS A 226 -10.27 -3.50 6.57
N ARG A 227 -9.50 -4.28 5.80
CA ARG A 227 -9.34 -4.05 4.36
C ARG A 227 -10.64 -4.28 3.59
N LEU A 228 -11.42 -5.29 3.96
CA LEU A 228 -12.74 -5.56 3.36
C LEU A 228 -13.66 -4.34 3.54
N THR A 229 -13.79 -3.81 4.76
CA THR A 229 -14.57 -2.59 5.02
C THR A 229 -14.09 -1.42 4.16
N GLN A 230 -12.77 -1.22 4.09
CA GLN A 230 -12.17 -0.15 3.26
C GLN A 230 -12.39 -0.29 1.75
N LEU A 231 -12.76 -1.48 1.25
CA LEU A 231 -13.06 -1.71 -0.16
C LEU A 231 -14.55 -1.57 -0.47
N LEU A 232 -15.41 -1.67 0.55
CA LEU A 232 -16.86 -1.45 0.46
C LEU A 232 -17.23 0.05 0.56
N ASP A 233 -16.35 0.82 1.20
CA ASP A 233 -16.41 2.28 1.40
C ASP A 233 -16.03 3.11 0.16
#